data_AF-A0A2K0T7N1-F1
#
_entry.id   AF-A0A2K0T7N1-F1
#
_cell.length_a   1.000
_cell.length_b   1.000
_cell.length_c   1.000
_cell.angle_alpha   90.00
_cell.angle_beta   90.00
_cell.angle_gamma   90.00
#
_symmetry.space_group_name_H-M   'P 1'
#
loop_
_entity.id
_entity.type
_entity.pdbx_description
1 polymer ?
#
loop_
_entity_poly.entity_id
_entity_poly.type
_entity_poly.pdbx_seq_one_letter_code
_entity_poly.pdbx_strand_id
1 'polypeptide(L)'
;MPWNEFLKRFGADTSSGRLKFDSVLQYVAFPEVQVQTKGRQADSEREAEEISGVRQIGVSGRKDMKYFFDWLYNKGVRHIITLSVEEIPGEKVHSDRAIQESLERFTIERLDWRKPDLDPVTILHIGSKAAGTQTFTNDNENSTQPIPQQLRQLSLKWSGSNSVLRAWSEPEGLPLLPRLQRIYIYKPSPNQEYDASQWIISNVKKFRMRLNANRKAIRDREVTTSTGQNRFSDVDMAFGDVEVEIIDSGKHEERTLISRDMPHFTTSSIIKGVNSHSWLESTDRFAGEMTNFWQETVKEFLVSGHNLGTETKFEDDVIVALIDDGVDMFDPALSDRVLEGKSFDFHDGKVRPSFSSAKGHGTVMASMILRTCPMAKVYPIRLKTYPNANGKSNIDAEYAAQACQFRYFDV
;
A
#
# COMPACT_ATOMS: atom_id res chain seq x y z
N MET A 1 1.46 -18.07 6.98
CA MET A 1 2.48 -18.31 5.94
C MET A 1 3.85 -18.03 6.57
N PRO A 2 4.87 -18.90 6.41
CA PRO A 2 6.24 -18.60 6.83
C PRO A 2 6.81 -17.38 6.09
N TRP A 3 7.66 -16.58 6.73
CA TRP A 3 8.22 -15.36 6.11
C TRP A 3 9.04 -15.67 4.84
N ASN A 4 9.80 -16.76 4.82
CA ASN A 4 10.54 -17.17 3.61
C ASN A 4 9.60 -17.52 2.44
N GLU A 5 8.43 -18.09 2.73
CA GLU A 5 7.43 -18.37 1.70
C GLU A 5 6.78 -17.07 1.20
N PHE A 6 6.58 -16.09 2.09
CA PHE A 6 6.17 -14.74 1.71
C PHE A 6 7.19 -14.11 0.74
N LEU A 7 8.48 -14.12 1.08
CA LEU A 7 9.53 -13.58 0.21
C LEU A 7 9.66 -14.36 -1.11
N LYS A 8 9.45 -15.67 -1.12
CA LYS A 8 9.43 -16.47 -2.36
C LYS A 8 8.25 -16.10 -3.24
N ARG A 9 7.07 -15.91 -2.64
CA ARG A 9 5.82 -15.60 -3.37
C ARG A 9 5.80 -14.18 -3.93
N PHE A 10 6.27 -13.20 -3.15
CA PHE A 10 6.18 -11.78 -3.50
C PHE A 10 7.52 -11.16 -3.94
N GLY A 11 8.62 -11.89 -3.81
CA GLY A 11 10.00 -11.41 -4.03
C GLY A 11 10.55 -10.65 -2.83
N ALA A 12 11.86 -10.68 -2.62
CA ALA A 12 12.52 -10.05 -1.48
C ALA A 12 12.95 -8.60 -1.73
N ASP A 13 13.20 -8.24 -2.98
CA ASP A 13 13.80 -6.98 -3.42
C ASP A 13 13.30 -6.58 -4.83
N THR A 14 13.86 -5.51 -5.39
CA THR A 14 13.53 -4.98 -6.73
C THR A 14 13.81 -5.94 -7.88
N SER A 15 14.77 -6.86 -7.73
CA SER A 15 15.17 -7.79 -8.79
C SER A 15 14.53 -9.17 -8.65
N SER A 16 13.88 -9.45 -7.51
CA SER A 16 13.26 -10.74 -7.22
C SER A 16 11.73 -10.67 -7.16
N GLY A 17 11.11 -11.78 -7.58
CA GLY A 17 9.67 -11.96 -7.57
C GLY A 17 8.93 -11.26 -8.71
N ARG A 18 7.62 -11.52 -8.79
CA ARG A 18 6.75 -11.05 -9.88
C ARG A 18 6.08 -9.71 -9.60
N LEU A 19 6.08 -9.30 -8.34
CA LEU A 19 5.51 -8.03 -7.91
C LEU A 19 6.61 -6.97 -7.87
N LYS A 20 6.47 -5.97 -8.73
CA LYS A 20 7.32 -4.79 -8.78
C LYS A 20 6.55 -3.61 -8.19
N PHE A 21 7.29 -2.67 -7.63
CA PHE A 21 6.72 -1.44 -7.11
C PHE A 21 7.47 -0.27 -7.69
N ASP A 22 6.73 0.80 -7.98
CA ASP A 22 7.31 2.11 -8.19
C ASP A 22 7.92 2.63 -6.90
N SER A 23 8.86 3.58 -7.04
CA SER A 23 9.45 4.27 -5.88
C SER A 23 8.42 5.08 -5.08
N VAL A 24 7.29 5.41 -5.70
CA VAL A 24 6.17 6.13 -5.10
C VAL A 24 4.92 5.25 -5.14
N LEU A 25 4.37 4.93 -3.97
CA LEU A 25 3.10 4.23 -3.85
C LEU A 25 1.98 5.20 -3.49
N GLN A 26 0.88 5.16 -4.24
CA GLN A 26 -0.31 5.95 -3.96
C GLN A 26 -0.94 5.57 -2.61
N TYR A 27 -0.94 4.28 -2.27
CA TYR A 27 -1.59 3.77 -1.09
C TYR A 27 -0.93 2.48 -0.60
N VAL A 28 -0.72 2.39 0.71
CA VAL A 28 -0.29 1.18 1.42
C VAL A 28 -1.24 0.95 2.58
N ALA A 29 -1.83 -0.25 2.66
CA ALA A 29 -2.64 -0.65 3.79
C ALA A 29 -2.20 -1.98 4.38
N PHE A 30 -1.99 -1.96 5.68
CA PHE A 30 -1.81 -3.15 6.48
C PHE A 30 -3.09 -3.39 7.27
N PRO A 31 -3.87 -4.44 6.95
CA PRO A 31 -5.01 -4.86 7.77
C PRO A 31 -4.49 -5.47 9.08
N GLU A 32 -5.35 -6.17 9.82
CA GLU A 32 -4.97 -6.95 11.00
C GLU A 32 -4.00 -8.08 10.61
N VAL A 33 -2.71 -7.73 10.52
CA VAL A 33 -1.61 -8.62 10.12
C VAL A 33 -0.54 -8.63 11.19
N GLN A 34 0.10 -9.80 11.38
CA GLN A 34 1.21 -9.96 12.30
C GLN A 34 2.29 -10.91 11.80
N VAL A 35 3.55 -10.63 12.13
CA VAL A 35 4.66 -11.57 11.97
C VAL A 35 5.05 -12.12 13.34
N GLN A 36 4.87 -13.43 13.52
CA GLN A 36 5.23 -14.12 14.75
C GLN A 36 6.60 -14.79 14.61
N THR A 37 7.57 -14.38 15.42
CA THR A 37 8.86 -15.06 15.52
C THR A 37 8.71 -16.31 16.39
N LYS A 38 9.31 -17.44 15.95
CA LYS A 38 9.21 -18.74 16.62
C LYS A 38 10.58 -19.41 16.74
N GLY A 39 10.75 -20.25 17.75
CA GLY A 39 11.95 -21.06 17.96
C GLY A 39 13.20 -20.22 18.25
N ARG A 40 14.37 -20.69 17.77
CA ARG A 40 15.68 -20.08 18.05
C ARG A 40 15.77 -18.59 17.75
N GLN A 41 15.01 -18.10 16.76
CA GLN A 41 15.03 -16.68 16.42
C GLN A 41 14.27 -15.83 17.45
N ALA A 42 13.16 -16.34 17.99
CA ALA A 42 12.50 -15.72 19.14
C ALA A 42 13.42 -15.76 20.37
N ASP A 43 14.21 -16.83 20.54
CA ASP A 43 15.16 -16.94 21.65
C ASP A 43 16.35 -15.98 21.48
N SER A 44 16.92 -15.83 20.27
CA SER A 44 17.95 -14.80 20.01
C SER A 44 17.41 -13.37 20.11
N GLU A 45 16.18 -13.10 19.68
CA GLU A 45 15.54 -11.79 19.89
C GLU A 45 15.38 -11.51 21.39
N ARG A 46 14.97 -12.52 22.16
CA ARG A 46 14.88 -12.43 23.63
C ARG A 46 16.26 -12.19 24.26
N GLU A 47 17.29 -12.92 23.85
CA GLU A 47 18.66 -12.75 24.34
C GLU A 47 19.23 -11.38 23.97
N ALA A 48 19.00 -10.88 22.75
CA ALA A 48 19.40 -9.54 22.34
C ALA A 48 18.70 -8.44 23.15
N GLU A 49 17.41 -8.63 23.48
CA GLU A 49 16.66 -7.75 24.38
C GLU A 49 17.18 -7.80 25.83
N GLU A 50 17.63 -8.96 26.31
CA GLU A 50 18.29 -9.10 27.63
C GLU A 50 19.64 -8.40 27.68
N ILE A 51 20.49 -8.65 26.66
CA ILE A 51 21.85 -8.11 26.57
C ILE A 51 21.82 -6.58 26.44
N SER A 52 20.84 -6.04 25.71
CA SER A 52 20.66 -4.59 25.59
C SER A 52 20.04 -3.92 26.82
N GLY A 53 19.67 -4.70 27.86
CA GLY A 53 18.99 -4.19 29.05
C GLY A 53 17.56 -3.70 28.79
N VAL A 54 17.00 -3.96 27.60
CA VAL A 54 15.67 -3.49 27.17
C VAL A 54 14.56 -4.44 27.63
N ARG A 55 14.91 -5.66 28.08
CA ARG A 55 13.92 -6.63 28.58
C ARG A 55 13.38 -6.21 29.95
N GLN A 56 12.31 -5.42 29.93
CA GLN A 56 11.32 -5.43 31.01
C GLN A 56 10.26 -6.49 30.70
N ILE A 57 10.18 -7.51 31.55
CA ILE A 57 9.22 -8.61 31.46
C ILE A 57 7.82 -8.02 31.22
N GLY A 58 7.24 -8.29 30.05
CA GLY A 58 5.85 -7.90 29.71
C GLY A 58 5.65 -6.53 29.05
N VAL A 59 6.68 -5.69 28.88
CA VAL A 59 6.48 -4.25 28.58
C VAL A 59 6.69 -3.84 27.11
N SER A 60 7.38 -4.63 26.29
CA SER A 60 7.62 -4.22 24.89
C SER A 60 6.35 -4.38 24.03
N GLY A 61 5.96 -3.30 23.35
CA GLY A 61 4.92 -3.31 22.33
C GLY A 61 5.34 -4.08 21.07
N ARG A 62 4.42 -4.24 20.12
CA ARG A 62 4.70 -4.91 18.84
C ARG A 62 5.76 -4.20 18.01
N LYS A 63 6.54 -4.98 17.27
CA LYS A 63 7.64 -4.52 16.40
C LYS A 63 7.60 -5.15 15.00
N ASP A 64 6.66 -6.06 14.78
CA ASP A 64 6.62 -6.95 13.62
C ASP A 64 6.27 -6.23 12.32
N MET A 65 5.64 -5.06 12.37
CA MET A 65 5.40 -4.25 11.18
C MET A 65 6.69 -3.83 10.46
N LYS A 66 7.82 -3.77 11.18
CA LYS A 66 9.13 -3.48 10.60
C LYS A 66 9.50 -4.45 9.48
N TYR A 67 9.09 -5.73 9.58
CA TYR A 67 9.34 -6.72 8.52
C TYR A 67 8.71 -6.31 7.18
N PHE A 68 7.48 -5.80 7.21
CA PHE A 68 6.79 -5.35 6.00
C PHE A 68 7.37 -4.05 5.45
N PHE A 69 7.74 -3.10 6.31
CA PHE A 69 8.35 -1.85 5.88
C PHE A 69 9.77 -2.03 5.34
N ASP A 70 10.59 -2.87 5.97
CA ASP A 70 11.91 -3.22 5.45
C ASP A 70 11.78 -3.93 4.09
N TRP A 71 10.77 -4.80 3.93
CA TRP A 71 10.44 -5.41 2.64
C TRP A 71 10.03 -4.39 1.57
N LEU A 72 9.12 -3.46 1.87
CA LEU A 72 8.73 -2.39 0.94
C LEU A 72 9.93 -1.53 0.53
N TYR A 73 10.82 -1.23 1.47
CA TYR A 73 12.03 -0.48 1.18
C TYR A 73 12.96 -1.26 0.23
N ASN A 74 13.17 -2.55 0.50
CA ASN A 74 14.00 -3.42 -0.35
C ASN A 74 13.38 -3.60 -1.74
N LYS A 75 12.06 -3.48 -1.85
CA LYS A 75 11.32 -3.42 -3.12
C LYS A 75 11.44 -2.07 -3.86
N GLY A 76 12.20 -1.12 -3.33
CA GLY A 76 12.47 0.17 -3.99
C GLY A 76 11.52 1.30 -3.60
N VAL A 77 10.54 1.05 -2.73
CA VAL A 77 9.59 2.08 -2.28
C VAL A 77 10.31 3.10 -1.39
N ARG A 78 10.09 4.38 -1.64
CA ARG A 78 10.66 5.51 -0.88
C ARG A 78 9.60 6.50 -0.44
N HIS A 79 8.50 6.62 -1.18
CA HIS A 79 7.44 7.56 -0.90
C HIS A 79 6.09 6.86 -0.87
N ILE A 80 5.31 7.10 0.17
CA ILE A 80 3.95 6.59 0.35
C ILE A 80 3.01 7.79 0.51
N ILE A 81 2.12 8.00 -0.46
CA ILE A 81 1.16 9.10 -0.40
C ILE A 81 0.17 8.87 0.74
N THR A 82 -0.37 7.65 0.87
CA THR A 82 -1.30 7.30 1.95
C THR A 82 -0.92 5.99 2.59
N LEU A 83 -0.66 6.02 3.90
CA LEU A 83 -0.37 4.85 4.72
C LEU A 83 -1.50 4.62 5.73
N SER A 84 -2.03 3.40 5.75
CA SER A 84 -3.00 2.93 6.75
C SER A 84 -2.50 1.65 7.43
N VAL A 85 -2.54 1.62 8.77
CA VAL A 85 -2.12 0.46 9.57
C VAL A 85 -3.17 0.19 10.64
N GLU A 86 -3.78 -0.98 10.59
CA GLU A 86 -4.72 -1.48 11.61
C GLU A 86 -3.98 -2.15 12.77
N GLU A 87 -4.37 -1.83 13.99
CA GLU A 87 -3.91 -2.53 15.19
C GLU A 87 -4.82 -3.73 15.47
N ILE A 88 -4.26 -4.83 15.96
CA ILE A 88 -5.03 -6.04 16.27
C ILE A 88 -5.74 -5.83 17.62
N PRO A 89 -7.09 -5.90 17.67
CA PRO A 89 -7.83 -5.74 18.92
C PRO A 89 -7.45 -6.82 19.95
N GLY A 90 -7.24 -6.41 21.21
CA GLY A 90 -6.91 -7.32 22.30
C GLY A 90 -5.43 -7.74 22.38
N GLU A 91 -4.64 -7.41 21.38
CA GLU A 91 -3.18 -7.59 21.38
C GLU A 91 -2.45 -6.32 21.84
N LYS A 92 -1.15 -6.44 22.12
CA LYS A 92 -0.30 -5.26 22.35
C LYS A 92 -0.25 -4.41 21.08
N VAL A 93 -0.33 -3.09 21.21
CA VAL A 93 -0.12 -2.17 20.08
C VAL A 93 1.36 -2.06 19.72
N HIS A 94 1.66 -1.55 18.53
CA HIS A 94 3.04 -1.23 18.16
C HIS A 94 3.62 -0.16 19.07
N SER A 95 4.89 -0.31 19.45
CA SER A 95 5.58 0.73 20.24
C SER A 95 5.90 1.95 19.36
N ASP A 96 5.91 3.15 19.96
CA ASP A 96 6.25 4.39 19.25
C ASP A 96 7.63 4.31 18.56
N ARG A 97 8.62 3.73 19.25
CA ARG A 97 9.95 3.45 18.68
C ARG A 97 9.89 2.55 17.45
N ALA A 98 9.10 1.47 17.49
CA ALA A 98 8.99 0.56 16.34
C ALA A 98 8.30 1.24 15.15
N ILE A 99 7.29 2.09 15.40
CA ILE A 99 6.64 2.89 14.37
C ILE A 99 7.66 3.85 13.75
N GLN A 100 8.43 4.56 14.59
CA GLN A 100 9.48 5.46 14.13
C GLN A 100 10.51 4.74 13.24
N GLU A 101 11.11 3.65 13.73
CA GLU A 101 12.11 2.85 13.01
C GLU A 101 11.57 2.21 11.72
N SER A 102 10.26 1.96 11.65
CA SER A 102 9.62 1.40 10.45
C SER A 102 9.41 2.44 9.37
N LEU A 103 9.06 3.67 9.76
CA LEU A 103 8.67 4.74 8.86
C LEU A 103 9.81 5.71 8.53
N GLU A 104 10.93 5.66 9.26
CA GLU A 104 12.04 6.59 9.10
C GLU A 104 12.62 6.62 7.68
N ARG A 105 12.49 5.52 6.91
CA ARG A 105 13.05 5.40 5.56
C ARG A 105 12.11 5.86 4.46
N PHE A 106 10.91 6.32 4.82
CA PHE A 106 9.85 6.67 3.90
C PHE A 106 9.45 8.14 4.06
N THR A 107 9.18 8.77 2.93
CA THR A 107 8.34 9.96 2.89
C THR A 107 6.89 9.54 3.01
N ILE A 108 6.11 10.21 3.87
CA ILE A 108 4.68 9.92 4.08
C ILE A 108 3.87 11.21 4.03
N GLU A 109 2.88 11.29 3.14
CA GLU A 109 2.00 12.48 3.06
C GLU A 109 0.75 12.35 3.93
N ARG A 110 0.18 11.16 4.06
CA ARG A 110 -1.03 10.90 4.86
C ARG A 110 -0.83 9.66 5.71
N LEU A 111 -0.86 9.83 7.03
CA LEU A 111 -0.65 8.75 8.00
C LEU A 111 -1.92 8.46 8.77
N ASP A 112 -2.34 7.19 8.72
CA ASP A 112 -3.43 6.62 9.50
C ASP A 112 -2.97 5.36 10.21
N TRP A 113 -2.34 5.54 11.38
CA TRP A 113 -1.93 4.43 12.24
C TRP A 113 -2.92 4.28 13.39
N ARG A 114 -3.59 3.13 13.49
CA ARG A 114 -4.70 2.89 14.42
C ARG A 114 -4.27 2.61 15.86
N LYS A 115 -3.09 3.12 16.24
CA LYS A 115 -2.55 3.13 17.60
C LYS A 115 -3.19 4.28 18.37
N PRO A 116 -3.88 4.02 19.49
CA PRO A 116 -4.37 5.08 20.36
C PRO A 116 -3.24 5.96 20.88
N ASP A 117 -3.49 7.27 20.94
CA ASP A 117 -2.62 8.26 21.57
C ASP A 117 -1.17 8.20 21.08
N LEU A 118 -0.99 8.14 19.76
CA LEU A 118 0.32 8.17 19.12
C LEU A 118 1.12 9.41 19.56
N ASP A 119 2.38 9.20 19.92
CA ASP A 119 3.22 10.24 20.53
C ASP A 119 3.58 11.37 19.53
N PRO A 120 3.46 12.66 19.91
CA PRO A 120 3.75 13.79 19.03
C PRO A 120 5.21 13.83 18.54
N VAL A 121 6.18 13.41 19.35
CA VAL A 121 7.60 13.38 18.94
C VAL A 121 7.82 12.34 17.85
N THR A 122 7.18 11.18 17.99
CA THR A 122 7.16 10.11 16.97
C THR A 122 6.55 10.63 15.66
N ILE A 123 5.40 11.29 15.73
CA ILE A 123 4.74 11.89 14.55
C ILE A 123 5.65 12.93 13.88
N LEU A 124 6.32 13.77 14.67
CA LEU A 124 7.25 14.77 14.16
C LEU A 124 8.46 14.15 13.48
N HIS A 125 9.04 13.10 14.06
CA HIS A 125 10.17 12.40 13.46
C HIS A 125 9.81 11.84 12.07
N ILE A 126 8.58 11.35 11.92
CA ILE A 126 8.06 10.84 10.64
C ILE A 126 7.77 12.00 9.67
N GLY A 127 7.11 13.06 10.14
CA GLY A 127 6.57 14.11 9.27
C GLY A 127 7.50 15.27 8.92
N SER A 128 8.63 15.41 9.64
CA SER A 128 9.60 16.51 9.45
C SER A 128 10.69 16.22 8.41
N LYS A 129 10.75 15.01 7.84
CA LYS A 129 11.77 14.67 6.84
C LYS A 129 11.50 15.41 5.52
N ALA A 130 12.18 16.55 5.35
CA ALA A 130 12.42 17.10 4.02
C ALA A 130 13.36 16.15 3.26
N ALA A 131 13.04 15.84 2.00
CA ALA A 131 13.90 15.06 1.12
C ALA A 131 15.30 15.70 1.07
N GLY A 132 16.27 15.11 1.79
CA GLY A 132 17.59 15.74 1.94
C GLY A 132 18.44 15.19 3.09
N THR A 133 18.53 13.87 3.23
CA THR A 133 19.73 13.26 3.83
C THR A 133 20.25 12.20 2.87
N GLN A 134 20.51 12.64 1.64
CA GLN A 134 21.57 12.00 0.87
C GLN A 134 22.87 12.37 1.59
N THR A 135 23.43 11.41 2.32
CA THR A 135 24.86 11.44 2.60
C THR A 135 25.56 11.51 1.26
N PHE A 136 26.14 12.67 0.96
CA PHE A 136 26.99 12.89 -0.20
C PHE A 136 28.10 11.82 -0.24
N THR A 137 27.92 10.79 -1.05
CA THR A 137 29.05 10.25 -1.80
C THR A 137 28.98 10.92 -3.15
N ASN A 138 30.00 11.73 -3.44
CA ASN A 138 30.17 12.46 -4.69
C ASN A 138 29.83 11.57 -5.88
N ASP A 139 28.92 12.01 -6.75
CA ASP A 139 29.14 12.06 -8.20
C ASP A 139 27.93 12.69 -8.93
N ASN A 140 28.22 13.86 -9.52
CA ASN A 140 27.71 14.46 -10.76
C ASN A 140 26.22 14.41 -11.16
N GLU A 141 25.62 15.61 -11.09
CA GLU A 141 24.71 16.26 -12.05
C GLU A 141 23.59 15.44 -12.73
N ASN A 142 22.35 15.65 -12.26
CA ASN A 142 21.38 16.50 -12.97
C ASN A 142 20.14 16.79 -12.11
N SER A 143 19.92 18.09 -11.92
CA SER A 143 18.70 18.77 -11.45
C SER A 143 17.45 17.91 -11.17
N THR A 144 17.14 17.72 -9.89
CA THR A 144 15.75 17.63 -9.43
C THR A 144 15.63 18.40 -8.13
N GLN A 145 14.88 19.50 -8.15
CA GLN A 145 14.57 20.30 -6.96
C GLN A 145 14.00 19.36 -5.87
N PRO A 146 14.45 19.44 -4.61
CA PRO A 146 13.89 18.61 -3.55
C PRO A 146 12.46 19.06 -3.32
N ILE A 147 11.49 18.26 -3.76
CA ILE A 147 10.08 18.47 -3.41
C ILE A 147 10.02 18.29 -1.88
N PRO A 148 9.60 19.30 -1.10
CA PRO A 148 9.45 19.14 0.34
C PRO A 148 8.18 18.31 0.58
N GLN A 149 8.30 17.00 0.42
CA GLN A 149 7.25 16.05 0.73
C GLN A 149 7.27 15.84 2.25
N GLN A 150 6.20 16.29 2.90
CA GLN A 150 6.03 16.25 4.34
C GLN A 150 4.61 15.80 4.65
N LEU A 151 4.38 15.44 5.90
CA LEU A 151 3.08 14.98 6.36
C LEU A 151 2.02 16.10 6.22
N ARG A 152 1.05 15.88 5.34
CA ARG A 152 -0.07 16.79 5.05
C ARG A 152 -1.33 16.45 5.82
N GLN A 153 -1.54 15.17 6.10
CA GLN A 153 -2.75 14.67 6.75
C GLN A 153 -2.42 13.64 7.84
N LEU A 154 -3.12 13.75 8.96
CA LEU A 154 -3.03 12.81 10.09
C LEU A 154 -4.40 12.27 10.46
N SER A 155 -4.47 10.96 10.69
CA SER A 155 -5.60 10.27 11.31
C SER A 155 -5.15 9.75 12.67
N LEU A 156 -5.70 10.31 13.75
CA LEU A 156 -5.29 10.01 15.12
C LEU A 156 -6.41 9.32 15.88
N LYS A 157 -6.13 8.13 16.39
CA LYS A 157 -7.02 7.45 17.34
C LYS A 157 -6.77 8.03 18.73
N TRP A 158 -7.84 8.51 19.37
CA TRP A 158 -7.76 9.23 20.63
C TRP A 158 -8.52 8.48 21.72
N SER A 159 -7.89 8.30 22.89
CA SER A 159 -8.49 7.61 24.05
C SER A 159 -9.57 8.40 24.78
N GLY A 160 -9.72 9.69 24.49
CA GLY A 160 -10.53 10.61 25.30
C GLY A 160 -9.72 11.45 26.29
N SER A 161 -8.43 11.16 26.47
CA SER A 161 -7.56 11.92 27.39
C SER A 161 -7.29 13.34 26.89
N ASN A 162 -7.71 14.35 27.64
CA ASN A 162 -7.40 15.75 27.32
C ASN A 162 -5.89 16.07 27.43
N SER A 163 -5.13 15.30 28.21
CA SER A 163 -3.68 15.44 28.29
C SER A 163 -3.01 15.15 26.94
N VAL A 164 -3.53 14.16 26.21
CA VAL A 164 -3.05 13.83 24.86
C VAL A 164 -3.35 14.96 23.87
N LEU A 165 -4.57 15.51 23.90
CA LEU A 165 -4.90 16.71 23.12
C LEU A 165 -4.04 17.91 23.50
N ARG A 166 -3.56 18.02 24.74
CA ARG A 166 -2.63 19.09 25.12
C ARG A 166 -1.25 18.85 24.52
N ALA A 167 -0.70 17.65 24.70
CA ALA A 167 0.60 17.24 24.15
C ALA A 167 0.64 17.42 22.63
N TRP A 168 -0.34 16.93 21.87
CA TRP A 168 -0.39 17.14 20.42
C TRP A 168 -0.38 18.61 20.00
N SER A 169 -0.99 19.50 20.78
CA SER A 169 -1.02 20.94 20.47
C SER A 169 0.14 21.74 21.06
N GLU A 170 1.07 21.12 21.79
CA GLU A 170 2.17 21.85 22.42
C GLU A 170 3.12 22.44 21.37
N PRO A 171 3.88 23.51 21.67
CA PRO A 171 4.75 24.16 20.69
C PRO A 171 5.80 23.22 20.06
N GLU A 172 6.22 22.19 20.80
CA GLU A 172 7.20 21.17 20.38
C GLU A 172 6.54 19.93 19.75
N GLY A 173 5.22 19.93 19.57
CA GLY A 173 4.45 18.83 18.98
C GLY A 173 4.03 19.11 17.53
N LEU A 174 2.79 18.76 17.18
CA LEU A 174 2.25 18.90 15.82
C LEU A 174 2.36 20.31 15.18
N PRO A 175 2.38 21.44 15.93
CA PRO A 175 2.64 22.74 15.33
C PRO A 175 3.91 22.81 14.48
N LEU A 176 4.94 22.00 14.76
CA LEU A 176 6.20 22.00 14.02
C LEU A 176 6.12 21.31 12.65
N LEU A 177 5.00 20.69 12.27
CA LEU A 177 4.84 20.07 10.96
C LEU A 177 4.48 21.11 9.88
N PRO A 178 5.41 21.52 8.99
CA PRO A 178 5.23 22.72 8.17
C PRO A 178 4.05 22.61 7.19
N ARG A 179 3.88 21.44 6.57
CA ARG A 179 2.86 21.18 5.55
C ARG A 179 1.59 20.50 6.08
N LEU A 180 1.45 20.32 7.40
CA LEU A 180 0.23 19.73 7.95
C LEU A 180 -0.98 20.63 7.66
N GLN A 181 -2.00 20.05 7.03
CA GLN A 181 -3.22 20.73 6.60
C GLN A 181 -4.44 20.21 7.35
N ARG A 182 -4.52 18.90 7.62
CA ARG A 182 -5.71 18.28 8.20
C ARG A 182 -5.39 17.21 9.24
N ILE A 183 -6.14 17.21 10.33
CA ILE A 183 -6.14 16.15 11.35
C ILE A 183 -7.56 15.61 11.51
N TYR A 184 -7.70 14.30 11.35
CA TYR A 184 -8.89 13.54 11.73
C TYR A 184 -8.69 12.93 13.12
N ILE A 185 -9.58 13.23 14.05
CA ILE A 185 -9.56 12.67 15.42
C ILE A 185 -10.67 11.63 15.52
N TYR A 186 -10.29 10.37 15.68
CA TYR A 186 -11.21 9.28 15.97
C TYR A 186 -11.43 9.21 17.48
N LYS A 187 -12.62 9.60 17.92
CA LYS A 187 -12.99 9.52 19.34
C LYS A 187 -13.32 8.07 19.76
N PRO A 188 -13.24 7.73 21.04
CA PRO A 188 -13.63 6.40 21.53
C PRO A 188 -15.05 6.03 21.10
N SER A 189 -15.33 4.73 20.99
CA SER A 189 -16.70 4.26 20.74
C SER A 189 -17.64 4.74 21.86
N PRO A 190 -18.95 4.94 21.62
CA PRO A 190 -19.88 5.47 22.63
C PRO A 190 -19.86 4.71 23.97
N ASN A 191 -19.59 3.40 23.93
CA ASN A 191 -19.51 2.53 25.11
C ASN A 191 -18.18 2.69 25.90
N GLN A 192 -17.25 3.47 25.38
CA GLN A 192 -15.94 3.80 25.94
C GLN A 192 -15.76 5.33 26.07
N GLU A 193 -16.80 6.12 25.77
CA GLU A 193 -16.79 7.57 26.03
C GLU A 193 -16.96 7.79 27.54
N TYR A 194 -15.94 8.35 28.19
CA TYR A 194 -15.97 8.66 29.63
C TYR A 194 -16.48 10.08 29.94
N ASP A 195 -16.74 10.89 28.90
CA ASP A 195 -17.12 12.30 29.01
C ASP A 195 -18.35 12.61 28.13
N ALA A 196 -19.11 13.63 28.51
CA ALA A 196 -20.24 14.11 27.71
C ALA A 196 -19.80 14.63 26.33
N SER A 197 -20.59 14.38 25.28
CA SER A 197 -20.21 14.76 23.91
C SER A 197 -19.93 16.27 23.73
N GLN A 198 -20.63 17.14 24.45
CA GLN A 198 -20.36 18.58 24.45
C GLN A 198 -18.99 18.92 25.04
N TRP A 199 -18.54 18.20 26.07
CA TRP A 199 -17.23 18.35 26.67
C TRP A 199 -16.13 17.92 25.71
N ILE A 200 -16.31 16.78 25.04
CA ILE A 200 -15.41 16.29 23.99
C ILE A 200 -15.26 17.33 22.87
N ILE A 201 -16.37 17.82 22.32
CA ILE A 201 -16.38 18.84 21.27
C ILE A 201 -15.66 20.11 21.76
N SER A 202 -15.90 20.54 23.00
CA SER A 202 -15.22 21.70 23.58
C SER A 202 -13.71 21.48 23.70
N ASN A 203 -13.24 20.31 24.10
CA ASN A 203 -11.82 20.02 24.25
C ASN A 203 -11.11 19.94 22.89
N VAL A 204 -11.73 19.33 21.88
CA VAL A 204 -11.20 19.32 20.51
C VAL A 204 -11.18 20.74 19.92
N LYS A 205 -12.19 21.57 20.18
CA LYS A 205 -12.17 22.99 19.80
C LYS A 205 -10.99 23.73 20.45
N LYS A 206 -10.76 23.53 21.75
CA LYS A 206 -9.61 24.10 22.47
C LYS A 206 -8.28 23.60 21.91
N PHE A 207 -8.19 22.32 21.55
CA PHE A 207 -7.03 21.74 20.87
C PHE A 207 -6.72 22.46 19.55
N ARG A 208 -7.71 22.58 18.65
CA ARG A 208 -7.56 23.28 17.37
C ARG A 208 -7.08 24.71 17.54
N MET A 209 -7.66 25.45 18.50
CA MET A 209 -7.25 26.83 18.78
C MET A 209 -5.80 26.91 19.24
N ARG A 210 -5.36 26.03 20.17
CA ARG A 210 -3.96 26.00 20.62
C ARG A 210 -2.99 25.62 19.50
N LEU A 211 -3.32 24.59 18.72
CA LEU A 211 -2.54 24.13 17.59
C LEU A 211 -2.26 25.28 16.62
N ASN A 212 -3.30 25.95 16.13
CA ASN A 212 -3.14 27.01 15.13
C ASN A 212 -2.52 28.30 15.73
N ALA A 213 -2.76 28.61 17.00
CA ALA A 213 -2.07 29.70 17.68
C ALA A 213 -0.54 29.47 17.74
N ASN A 214 -0.12 28.25 18.07
CA ASN A 214 1.30 27.89 18.10
C ASN A 214 1.92 27.91 16.70
N ARG A 215 1.22 27.43 15.67
CA ARG A 215 1.67 27.51 14.27
C ARG A 215 1.85 28.95 13.78
N LYS A 216 0.89 29.82 14.11
CA LYS A 216 1.00 31.24 13.82
C LYS A 216 2.23 31.85 14.51
N ALA A 217 2.47 31.52 15.77
CA ALA A 217 3.65 32.02 16.48
C ALA A 217 4.97 31.54 15.85
N ILE A 218 5.04 30.30 15.35
CA ILE A 218 6.20 29.79 14.60
C ILE A 218 6.40 30.59 13.30
N ARG A 219 5.33 30.73 12.50
CA ARG A 219 5.36 31.49 11.24
C ARG A 219 5.79 32.94 11.45
N ASP A 220 5.22 33.62 12.45
CA ASP A 220 5.53 35.01 12.75
C ASP A 220 7.02 35.17 13.16
N ARG A 221 7.59 34.18 13.88
CA ARG A 221 9.03 34.13 14.20
C ARG A 221 9.89 33.96 12.95
N GLU A 222 9.56 33.02 12.06
CA GLU A 222 10.32 32.79 10.83
C GLU A 222 10.34 34.04 9.93
N VAL A 223 9.20 34.71 9.76
CA VAL A 223 9.10 35.96 8.97
C VAL A 223 9.98 37.06 9.55
N THR A 224 10.05 37.21 10.88
CA THR A 224 10.93 38.23 11.51
C THR A 224 12.43 37.95 11.33
N THR A 225 12.83 36.70 11.07
CA THR A 225 14.23 36.32 10.85
C THR A 225 14.70 36.45 9.40
N SER A 226 13.77 36.48 8.42
CA SER A 226 14.09 36.42 6.99
C SER A 226 14.15 37.77 6.27
N THR A 227 14.11 38.90 6.97
CA THR A 227 14.07 40.28 6.44
C THR A 227 15.34 40.76 5.69
N GLY A 228 16.22 39.85 5.26
CA GLY A 228 17.49 40.16 4.59
C GLY A 228 17.63 39.73 3.13
N GLN A 229 16.77 38.87 2.56
CA GLN A 229 16.90 38.44 1.17
C GLN A 229 15.55 38.32 0.44
N ASN A 230 15.43 39.09 -0.64
CA ASN A 230 14.38 39.00 -1.64
C ASN A 230 14.23 37.56 -2.16
N ARG A 231 13.05 36.96 -1.92
CA ARG A 231 12.26 36.12 -2.84
C ARG A 231 11.16 35.41 -2.04
N PHE A 232 9.90 35.76 -2.24
CA PHE A 232 8.81 34.80 -2.09
C PHE A 232 7.79 35.02 -3.20
N SER A 233 7.72 34.05 -4.10
CA SER A 233 6.54 33.83 -4.94
C SER A 233 5.52 33.05 -4.12
N ASP A 234 4.26 33.35 -4.36
CA ASP A 234 3.06 33.09 -3.57
C ASP A 234 2.59 31.61 -3.50
N VAL A 235 3.51 30.63 -3.52
CA VAL A 235 3.13 29.20 -3.58
C VAL A 235 3.68 28.44 -2.38
N ASP A 236 2.76 28.23 -1.43
CA ASP A 236 2.78 27.25 -0.34
C ASP A 236 3.36 27.78 1.00
N MET A 237 2.54 28.55 1.74
CA MET A 237 2.84 29.01 3.10
C MET A 237 3.08 27.82 4.04
N ALA A 238 4.35 27.59 4.41
CA ALA A 238 4.67 26.73 5.54
C ALA A 238 3.91 27.22 6.79
N PHE A 239 3.45 26.28 7.63
CA PHE A 239 2.73 26.54 8.87
C PHE A 239 1.34 27.19 8.70
N GLY A 240 0.64 26.89 7.60
CA GLY A 240 -0.78 27.22 7.44
C GLY A 240 -1.68 26.65 8.54
N ASP A 241 -2.88 27.20 8.69
CA ASP A 241 -3.88 26.72 9.65
C ASP A 241 -4.27 25.27 9.37
N VAL A 242 -4.39 24.48 10.44
CA VAL A 242 -4.79 23.07 10.37
C VAL A 242 -6.29 22.95 10.60
N GLU A 243 -6.96 22.22 9.71
CA GLU A 243 -8.33 21.76 9.89
C GLU A 243 -8.36 20.55 10.82
N VAL A 244 -9.27 20.56 11.79
CA VAL A 244 -9.46 19.44 12.72
C VAL A 244 -10.91 18.98 12.64
N GLU A 245 -11.11 17.71 12.29
CA GLU A 245 -12.42 17.07 12.17
C GLU A 245 -12.53 15.88 13.13
N ILE A 246 -13.68 15.75 13.78
CA ILE A 246 -13.97 14.63 14.69
C ILE A 246 -14.72 13.54 13.91
N ILE A 247 -14.26 12.31 14.01
CA ILE A 247 -14.91 11.15 13.41
C ILE A 247 -15.43 10.21 14.50
N ASP A 248 -16.71 9.86 14.42
CA ASP A 248 -17.30 8.79 15.23
C ASP A 248 -16.66 7.45 14.83
N SER A 249 -16.04 6.73 15.78
CA SER A 249 -15.41 5.42 15.50
C SER A 249 -16.38 4.42 14.85
N GLY A 250 -17.68 4.46 15.18
CA GLY A 250 -18.71 3.60 14.56
C GLY A 250 -19.00 3.91 13.08
N LYS A 251 -18.92 5.17 12.63
CA LYS A 251 -19.07 5.52 11.21
C LYS A 251 -17.84 5.15 10.39
N HIS A 252 -16.68 5.08 11.04
CA HIS A 252 -15.46 4.57 10.41
C HIS A 252 -15.51 3.05 10.28
N GLU A 253 -16.05 2.30 11.24
CA GLU A 253 -16.28 0.86 11.05
C GLU A 253 -17.15 0.63 9.81
N GLU A 254 -18.18 1.45 9.55
CA GLU A 254 -18.95 1.39 8.30
C GLU A 254 -18.12 1.74 7.05
N ARG A 255 -17.32 2.82 7.06
CA ARG A 255 -16.40 3.15 5.95
C ARG A 255 -15.28 2.13 5.75
N THR A 256 -14.82 1.49 6.83
CA THR A 256 -13.81 0.42 6.83
C THR A 256 -14.43 -0.90 6.44
N LEU A 257 -15.72 -1.15 6.73
CA LEU A 257 -16.47 -2.31 6.26
C LEU A 257 -16.77 -2.20 4.77
N ILE A 258 -17.07 -0.99 4.28
CA ILE A 258 -17.17 -0.69 2.84
C ILE A 258 -15.77 -0.74 2.18
N SER A 259 -14.69 -0.35 2.86
CA SER A 259 -13.30 -0.47 2.38
C SER A 259 -12.64 -1.84 2.68
N ARG A 260 -13.27 -2.71 3.48
CA ARG A 260 -12.87 -4.11 3.75
C ARG A 260 -13.31 -4.98 2.59
N ASP A 261 -13.09 -4.48 1.39
CA ASP A 261 -12.92 -5.32 0.23
C ASP A 261 -11.53 -5.96 0.33
N MET A 262 -11.40 -6.88 1.29
CA MET A 262 -10.31 -7.82 1.29
C MET A 262 -10.34 -8.51 -0.07
N PRO A 263 -9.24 -8.53 -0.83
CA PRO A 263 -9.17 -9.35 -2.03
C PRO A 263 -9.44 -10.78 -1.58
N HIS A 264 -10.62 -11.29 -1.93
CA HIS A 264 -10.93 -12.69 -1.75
C HIS A 264 -10.03 -13.44 -2.73
N PHE A 265 -8.89 -13.93 -2.24
CA PHE A 265 -8.14 -14.99 -2.90
C PHE A 265 -9.00 -16.25 -2.82
N THR A 266 -10.07 -16.31 -3.62
CA THR A 266 -10.88 -17.51 -3.76
C THR A 266 -10.08 -18.53 -4.54
N THR A 267 -9.65 -19.59 -3.88
CA THR A 267 -9.19 -20.80 -4.57
C THR A 267 -10.32 -21.27 -5.47
N SER A 268 -10.08 -21.26 -6.78
CA SER A 268 -11.13 -21.51 -7.75
C SER A 268 -11.70 -22.92 -7.59
N SER A 269 -12.99 -23.03 -7.26
CA SER A 269 -13.71 -24.29 -7.33
C SER A 269 -14.12 -24.55 -8.78
N ILE A 270 -13.52 -25.58 -9.39
CA ILE A 270 -13.81 -26.01 -10.75
C ILE A 270 -15.32 -26.22 -10.92
N ILE A 271 -15.93 -25.46 -11.84
CA ILE A 271 -17.36 -25.55 -12.17
C ILE A 271 -17.64 -26.94 -12.77
N LYS A 272 -18.52 -27.70 -12.12
CA LYS A 272 -19.05 -28.99 -12.61
C LYS A 272 -20.18 -28.74 -13.61
N GLY A 273 -19.98 -29.17 -14.85
CA GLY A 273 -21.03 -29.26 -15.86
C GLY A 273 -20.43 -29.30 -17.27
N VAL A 274 -20.84 -30.29 -18.08
CA VAL A 274 -20.11 -30.86 -19.24
C VAL A 274 -19.01 -31.82 -18.77
N ASN A 275 -18.69 -32.86 -19.55
CA ASN A 275 -17.71 -33.92 -19.26
C ASN A 275 -16.29 -33.34 -19.10
N SER A 276 -16.11 -32.58 -18.01
CA SER A 276 -15.01 -31.66 -17.73
C SER A 276 -13.69 -32.41 -17.86
N HIS A 277 -13.61 -33.62 -17.32
CA HIS A 277 -12.41 -34.45 -17.40
C HIS A 277 -11.93 -34.73 -18.84
N SER A 278 -12.81 -35.04 -19.78
CA SER A 278 -12.38 -35.42 -21.15
C SER A 278 -11.95 -34.20 -21.99
N TRP A 279 -12.64 -33.07 -21.87
CA TRP A 279 -12.23 -31.84 -22.55
C TRP A 279 -10.93 -31.31 -21.94
N LEU A 280 -10.84 -31.26 -20.62
CA LEU A 280 -9.63 -30.83 -19.90
C LEU A 280 -8.43 -31.71 -20.26
N GLU A 281 -8.58 -33.04 -20.25
CA GLU A 281 -7.52 -33.98 -20.67
C GLU A 281 -7.12 -33.81 -22.13
N SER A 282 -8.09 -33.59 -23.02
CA SER A 282 -7.80 -33.35 -24.45
C SER A 282 -7.04 -32.06 -24.67
N THR A 283 -7.45 -30.99 -23.98
CA THR A 283 -6.76 -29.69 -24.02
C THR A 283 -5.37 -29.79 -23.41
N ASP A 284 -5.18 -30.52 -22.31
CA ASP A 284 -3.87 -30.70 -21.70
C ASP A 284 -2.92 -31.50 -22.61
N ARG A 285 -3.42 -32.55 -23.26
CA ARG A 285 -2.64 -33.30 -24.27
C ARG A 285 -2.25 -32.40 -25.44
N PHE A 286 -3.21 -31.64 -25.97
CA PHE A 286 -2.95 -30.68 -27.05
C PHE A 286 -1.91 -29.62 -26.64
N ALA A 287 -2.01 -29.09 -25.41
CA ALA A 287 -1.06 -28.13 -24.87
C ALA A 287 0.37 -28.69 -24.81
N GLY A 288 0.51 -29.96 -24.41
CA GLY A 288 1.79 -30.66 -24.41
C GLY A 288 2.44 -30.71 -25.79
N GLU A 289 1.68 -31.13 -26.80
CA GLU A 289 2.15 -31.16 -28.19
C GLU A 289 2.49 -29.76 -28.72
N MET A 290 1.64 -28.77 -28.45
CA MET A 290 1.85 -27.38 -28.88
C MET A 290 3.07 -26.73 -28.23
N THR A 291 3.39 -27.09 -26.98
CA THR A 291 4.57 -26.57 -26.28
C THR A 291 5.85 -27.03 -26.99
N ASN A 292 5.94 -28.33 -27.29
CA ASN A 292 7.09 -28.89 -28.01
C ASN A 292 7.21 -28.31 -29.42
N PHE A 293 6.08 -28.26 -30.14
CA PHE A 293 6.03 -27.68 -31.48
C PHE A 293 6.51 -26.22 -31.49
N TRP A 294 6.02 -25.39 -30.55
CA TRP A 294 6.40 -23.99 -30.46
C TRP A 294 7.90 -23.83 -30.16
N GLN A 295 8.44 -24.61 -29.22
CA GLN A 295 9.86 -24.57 -28.85
C GLN A 295 10.78 -24.92 -30.04
N GLU A 296 10.47 -25.98 -30.80
CA GLU A 296 11.26 -26.32 -31.98
C GLU A 296 11.09 -25.26 -33.09
N THR A 297 9.88 -24.74 -33.29
CA THR A 297 9.64 -23.67 -34.29
C THR A 297 10.47 -22.41 -33.99
N VAL A 298 10.47 -21.94 -32.74
CA VAL A 298 11.26 -20.78 -32.32
C VAL A 298 12.76 -21.04 -32.51
N LYS A 299 13.23 -22.24 -32.14
CA LYS A 299 14.63 -22.63 -32.30
C LYS A 299 15.06 -22.68 -33.76
N GLU A 300 14.27 -23.28 -34.64
CA GLU A 300 14.53 -23.30 -36.09
C GLU A 300 14.56 -21.88 -36.65
N PHE A 301 13.61 -21.02 -36.26
CA PHE A 301 13.53 -19.65 -36.72
C PHE A 301 14.74 -18.81 -36.30
N LEU A 302 15.20 -18.96 -35.04
CA LEU A 302 16.40 -18.31 -34.51
C LEU A 302 17.67 -18.75 -35.26
N VAL A 303 17.80 -20.04 -35.56
CA VAL A 303 18.95 -20.60 -36.31
C VAL A 303 18.97 -20.10 -37.76
N SER A 304 17.81 -19.85 -38.36
CA SER A 304 17.67 -19.44 -39.76
C SER A 304 18.06 -17.98 -40.03
N GLY A 305 18.29 -17.17 -38.99
CA GLY A 305 18.81 -15.80 -39.13
C GLY A 305 17.84 -14.80 -39.78
N HIS A 306 16.55 -15.11 -39.86
CA HIS A 306 15.52 -14.27 -40.49
C HIS A 306 15.15 -13.00 -39.69
N ASN A 307 15.79 -12.73 -38.54
CA ASN A 307 15.53 -11.59 -37.65
C ASN A 307 16.07 -10.22 -38.17
N LEU A 308 16.35 -10.08 -39.47
CA LEU A 308 16.89 -8.83 -40.02
C LEU A 308 15.75 -7.85 -40.41
N GLY A 309 15.30 -7.03 -39.45
CA GLY A 309 14.63 -5.75 -39.76
C GLY A 309 13.18 -5.55 -39.30
N THR A 310 12.58 -6.42 -38.49
CA THR A 310 11.27 -6.18 -37.86
C THR A 310 11.41 -5.83 -36.38
N GLU A 311 10.59 -4.89 -35.88
CA GLU A 311 10.62 -4.49 -34.46
C GLU A 311 10.15 -5.61 -33.51
N THR A 312 9.24 -6.47 -33.96
CA THR A 312 8.78 -7.66 -33.23
C THR A 312 9.61 -8.87 -33.62
N LYS A 313 10.13 -9.60 -32.64
CA LYS A 313 10.87 -10.83 -32.87
C LYS A 313 9.93 -12.02 -32.75
N PHE A 314 10.18 -13.07 -33.52
CA PHE A 314 9.34 -14.27 -33.49
C PHE A 314 9.41 -15.00 -32.14
N GLU A 315 10.51 -14.83 -31.40
CA GLU A 315 10.68 -15.32 -30.04
C GLU A 315 9.90 -14.56 -28.96
N ASP A 316 9.24 -13.44 -29.29
CA ASP A 316 8.50 -12.66 -28.30
C ASP A 316 7.25 -13.41 -27.82
N ASP A 317 6.93 -13.26 -26.53
CA ASP A 317 5.76 -13.91 -25.94
C ASP A 317 4.45 -13.41 -26.58
N VAL A 318 3.51 -14.32 -26.83
CA VAL A 318 2.14 -13.94 -27.22
C VAL A 318 1.43 -13.38 -25.98
N ILE A 319 1.16 -12.08 -25.94
CA ILE A 319 0.47 -11.45 -24.82
C ILE A 319 -1.04 -11.39 -25.09
N VAL A 320 -1.82 -12.04 -24.22
CA VAL A 320 -3.29 -12.01 -24.24
C VAL A 320 -3.77 -11.03 -23.17
N ALA A 321 -4.36 -9.92 -23.60
CA ALA A 321 -5.05 -9.00 -22.70
C ALA A 321 -6.36 -9.63 -22.22
N LEU A 322 -6.48 -9.89 -20.91
CA LEU A 322 -7.68 -10.47 -20.30
C LEU A 322 -8.46 -9.39 -19.55
N ILE A 323 -9.53 -8.89 -20.16
CA ILE A 323 -10.43 -7.90 -19.59
C ILE A 323 -11.52 -8.61 -18.78
N ASP A 324 -11.42 -8.58 -17.45
CA ASP A 324 -12.33 -9.31 -16.55
C ASP A 324 -12.31 -8.70 -15.12
N ASP A 325 -12.67 -9.49 -14.12
CA ASP A 325 -12.64 -9.14 -12.70
C ASP A 325 -11.26 -9.20 -12.04
N GLY A 326 -10.19 -9.24 -12.85
CA GLY A 326 -8.80 -9.45 -12.42
C GLY A 326 -8.39 -10.93 -12.38
N VAL A 327 -7.10 -11.19 -12.17
CA VAL A 327 -6.52 -12.55 -12.19
C VAL A 327 -5.67 -12.74 -10.96
N ASP A 328 -5.86 -13.82 -10.18
CA ASP A 328 -4.91 -14.14 -9.10
C ASP A 328 -3.58 -14.58 -9.70
N MET A 329 -2.64 -13.63 -9.85
CA MET A 329 -1.31 -13.94 -10.39
C MET A 329 -0.58 -14.95 -9.51
N PHE A 330 -0.92 -15.06 -8.23
CA PHE A 330 -0.24 -15.95 -7.30
C PHE A 330 -0.81 -17.36 -7.26
N ASP A 331 -1.78 -17.69 -8.12
CA ASP A 331 -2.24 -19.06 -8.33
C ASP A 331 -1.06 -19.91 -8.86
N PRO A 332 -0.65 -20.97 -8.14
CA PRO A 332 0.44 -21.84 -8.58
C PRO A 332 0.24 -22.45 -9.96
N ALA A 333 -1.01 -22.65 -10.41
CA ALA A 333 -1.32 -23.21 -11.72
C ALA A 333 -1.00 -22.25 -12.88
N LEU A 334 -0.92 -20.94 -12.60
CA LEU A 334 -0.67 -19.92 -13.62
C LEU A 334 0.82 -19.61 -13.79
N SER A 335 1.68 -20.00 -12.83
CA SER A 335 3.13 -19.75 -12.86
C SER A 335 3.45 -18.27 -13.15
N ASP A 336 4.62 -17.98 -13.71
CA ASP A 336 5.11 -16.70 -14.23
C ASP A 336 4.42 -16.20 -15.51
N ARG A 337 3.31 -16.82 -15.94
CA ARG A 337 2.61 -16.45 -17.18
C ARG A 337 1.57 -15.34 -17.00
N VAL A 338 1.36 -14.84 -15.78
CA VAL A 338 0.49 -13.68 -15.51
C VAL A 338 1.36 -12.46 -15.22
N LEU A 339 1.23 -11.45 -16.07
CA LEU A 339 1.89 -10.16 -15.94
C LEU A 339 1.16 -9.28 -14.92
N GLU A 340 1.79 -8.18 -14.50
CA GLU A 340 1.23 -7.27 -13.49
C GLU A 340 -0.12 -6.68 -13.89
N GLY A 341 -0.32 -6.39 -15.18
CA GLY A 341 -1.60 -5.94 -15.73
C GLY A 341 -1.89 -4.45 -15.53
N LYS A 342 -3.16 -4.08 -15.71
CA LYS A 342 -3.70 -2.74 -15.42
C LYS A 342 -5.08 -2.85 -14.79
N SER A 343 -5.45 -1.89 -13.96
CA SER A 343 -6.77 -1.87 -13.34
C SER A 343 -7.50 -0.57 -13.62
N PHE A 344 -8.77 -0.71 -13.98
CA PHE A 344 -9.76 0.36 -14.08
C PHE A 344 -10.77 0.27 -12.92
N ASP A 345 -10.45 -0.50 -11.88
CA ASP A 345 -11.31 -0.70 -10.74
C ASP A 345 -11.08 0.36 -9.65
N PHE A 346 -11.55 1.57 -9.93
CA PHE A 346 -11.40 2.75 -9.07
C PHE A 346 -12.48 2.79 -7.97
N HIS A 347 -12.02 2.91 -6.72
CA HIS A 347 -12.84 2.95 -5.50
C HIS A 347 -12.33 4.02 -4.55
N ASP A 348 -13.09 5.11 -4.37
CA ASP A 348 -12.80 6.16 -3.36
C ASP A 348 -11.32 6.62 -3.35
N GLY A 349 -10.74 6.82 -4.53
CA GLY A 349 -9.33 7.23 -4.70
C GLY A 349 -8.31 6.10 -4.58
N LYS A 350 -8.73 4.84 -4.46
CA LYS A 350 -7.91 3.63 -4.51
C LYS A 350 -8.11 2.90 -5.83
N VAL A 351 -7.08 2.21 -6.30
CA VAL A 351 -7.14 1.30 -7.45
C VAL A 351 -6.93 -0.12 -6.94
N ARG A 352 -7.86 -1.04 -7.22
CA ARG A 352 -7.62 -2.45 -6.86
C ARG A 352 -6.62 -3.05 -7.85
N PRO A 353 -5.66 -3.86 -7.39
CA PRO A 353 -4.65 -4.43 -8.28
C PRO A 353 -5.27 -5.39 -9.29
N SER A 354 -4.74 -5.37 -10.52
CA SER A 354 -5.12 -6.30 -11.61
C SER A 354 -4.83 -7.76 -11.30
N PHE A 355 -3.81 -7.99 -10.48
CA PHE A 355 -3.37 -9.31 -10.03
C PHE A 355 -4.21 -9.90 -8.87
N SER A 356 -5.36 -9.30 -8.58
CA SER A 356 -6.36 -9.87 -7.68
C SER A 356 -7.68 -10.03 -8.43
N SER A 357 -8.26 -11.23 -8.41
CA SER A 357 -9.57 -11.52 -9.00
C SER A 357 -10.67 -11.29 -7.97
N ALA A 358 -11.77 -10.65 -8.37
CA ALA A 358 -12.87 -10.31 -7.46
C ALA A 358 -13.70 -11.52 -7.04
N LYS A 359 -14.02 -12.41 -7.99
CA LYS A 359 -14.85 -13.62 -7.80
C LYS A 359 -14.17 -14.90 -8.30
N GLY A 360 -12.92 -14.80 -8.77
CA GLY A 360 -12.17 -15.90 -9.37
C GLY A 360 -12.44 -16.09 -10.87
N HIS A 361 -13.34 -15.32 -11.49
CA HIS A 361 -13.76 -15.54 -12.88
C HIS A 361 -12.60 -15.32 -13.86
N GLY A 362 -11.91 -14.18 -13.77
CA GLY A 362 -10.73 -13.92 -14.59
C GLY A 362 -9.60 -14.92 -14.34
N THR A 363 -9.46 -15.46 -13.13
CA THR A 363 -8.47 -16.52 -12.85
C THR A 363 -8.79 -17.82 -13.58
N VAL A 364 -10.07 -18.21 -13.63
CA VAL A 364 -10.52 -19.37 -14.43
C VAL A 364 -10.29 -19.14 -15.91
N MET A 365 -10.63 -17.95 -16.41
CA MET A 365 -10.43 -17.58 -17.82
C MET A 365 -8.94 -17.62 -18.19
N ALA A 366 -8.06 -17.06 -17.34
CA ALA A 366 -6.62 -17.12 -17.52
C ALA A 366 -6.12 -18.57 -17.57
N SER A 367 -6.61 -19.43 -16.68
CA SER A 367 -6.29 -20.87 -16.70
C SER A 367 -6.69 -21.54 -18.02
N MET A 368 -7.90 -21.27 -18.53
CA MET A 368 -8.37 -21.86 -19.79
C MET A 368 -7.57 -21.37 -21.01
N ILE A 369 -7.24 -20.08 -21.06
CA ILE A 369 -6.40 -19.48 -22.10
C ILE A 369 -5.03 -20.15 -22.09
N LEU A 370 -4.37 -20.21 -20.94
CA LEU A 370 -3.02 -20.75 -20.78
C LEU A 370 -2.93 -22.27 -20.93
N ARG A 371 -4.06 -22.98 -20.85
CA ARG A 371 -4.14 -24.41 -21.21
C ARG A 371 -4.29 -24.60 -22.71
N THR A 372 -5.02 -23.73 -23.39
CA THR A 372 -5.22 -23.85 -24.85
C THR A 372 -4.00 -23.32 -25.62
N CYS A 373 -3.37 -22.26 -25.10
CA CYS A 373 -2.25 -21.55 -25.70
C CYS A 373 -1.10 -21.46 -24.67
N PRO A 374 -0.31 -22.53 -24.48
CA PRO A 374 0.64 -22.61 -23.37
C PRO A 374 1.83 -21.64 -23.46
N MET A 375 2.12 -21.13 -24.66
CA MET A 375 3.15 -20.12 -24.94
C MET A 375 2.71 -18.69 -24.67
N ALA A 376 1.42 -18.46 -24.39
CA ALA A 376 0.94 -17.13 -24.11
C ALA A 376 1.31 -16.66 -22.70
N LYS A 377 1.36 -15.34 -22.52
CA LYS A 377 1.29 -14.66 -21.23
C LYS A 377 -0.02 -13.87 -21.15
N VAL A 378 -0.58 -13.80 -19.95
CA VAL A 378 -1.82 -13.06 -19.68
C VAL A 378 -1.46 -11.70 -19.11
N TYR A 379 -1.96 -10.64 -19.73
CA TYR A 379 -1.96 -9.28 -19.20
C TYR A 379 -3.35 -8.96 -18.63
N PRO A 380 -3.55 -9.02 -17.31
CA PRO A 380 -4.86 -8.82 -16.72
C PRO A 380 -5.29 -7.34 -16.77
N ILE A 381 -6.48 -7.07 -17.29
CA ILE A 381 -7.14 -5.77 -17.23
C ILE A 381 -8.36 -5.90 -16.31
N ARG A 382 -8.21 -5.46 -15.06
CA ARG A 382 -9.27 -5.55 -14.05
C ARG A 382 -10.29 -4.43 -14.24
N LEU A 383 -11.57 -4.81 -14.27
CA LEU A 383 -12.69 -3.88 -14.31
C LEU A 383 -13.42 -3.82 -12.97
N LYS A 384 -14.12 -2.70 -12.76
CA LYS A 384 -15.03 -2.55 -11.65
C LYS A 384 -16.21 -3.50 -11.79
N THR A 385 -16.44 -4.27 -10.73
CA THR A 385 -17.56 -5.22 -10.66
C THR A 385 -18.51 -4.87 -9.53
N TYR A 386 -19.80 -5.05 -9.75
CA TYR A 386 -20.84 -4.80 -8.75
C TYR A 386 -21.85 -5.93 -8.71
N PRO A 387 -22.37 -6.29 -7.52
CA PRO A 387 -23.43 -7.27 -7.41
C PRO A 387 -24.72 -6.72 -8.03
N ASN A 388 -25.37 -7.51 -8.88
CA ASN A 388 -26.71 -7.24 -9.36
C ASN A 388 -27.77 -7.80 -8.41
N ALA A 389 -29.05 -7.49 -8.65
CA ALA A 389 -30.17 -7.92 -7.82
C ALA A 389 -30.27 -9.45 -7.60
N ASN A 390 -29.61 -10.24 -8.46
CA ASN A 390 -29.59 -11.70 -8.41
C ASN A 390 -28.27 -12.25 -7.81
N GLY A 391 -27.40 -11.39 -7.24
CA GLY A 391 -26.11 -11.76 -6.67
C GLY A 391 -24.99 -12.01 -7.70
N LYS A 392 -25.28 -11.94 -9.01
CA LYS A 392 -24.25 -12.06 -10.06
C LYS A 392 -23.45 -10.76 -10.19
N SER A 393 -22.18 -10.86 -10.62
CA SER A 393 -21.38 -9.67 -10.93
C SER A 393 -21.82 -9.09 -12.26
N ASN A 394 -22.02 -7.78 -12.30
CA ASN A 394 -22.02 -7.01 -13.54
C ASN A 394 -20.71 -6.24 -13.63
N ILE A 395 -20.26 -6.03 -14.86
CA ILE A 395 -19.14 -5.18 -15.22
C ILE A 395 -19.71 -3.84 -15.66
N ASP A 396 -19.04 -2.77 -15.26
CA ASP A 396 -19.37 -1.43 -15.73
C ASP A 396 -19.01 -1.26 -17.22
N ALA A 397 -20.01 -0.94 -18.05
CA ALA A 397 -19.84 -0.80 -19.48
C ALA A 397 -18.92 0.37 -19.87
N GLU A 398 -18.86 1.44 -19.07
CA GLU A 398 -18.01 2.59 -19.34
C GLU A 398 -16.53 2.24 -19.14
N TYR A 399 -16.22 1.56 -18.03
CA TYR A 399 -14.86 1.07 -17.78
C TYR A 399 -14.43 0.01 -18.79
N ALA A 400 -15.35 -0.84 -19.26
CA ALA A 400 -15.07 -1.79 -20.33
C ALA A 400 -14.71 -1.08 -21.65
N ALA A 401 -15.43 -0.01 -22.01
CA ALA A 401 -15.11 0.78 -23.20
C ALA A 401 -13.73 1.45 -23.10
N GLN A 402 -13.40 2.02 -21.93
CA GLN A 402 -12.07 2.59 -21.67
C GLN A 402 -10.96 1.54 -21.74
N ALA A 403 -11.20 0.35 -21.20
CA ALA A 403 -10.26 -0.77 -21.26
C ALA A 403 -10.03 -1.26 -22.70
N CYS A 404 -11.06 -1.28 -23.55
CA CYS A 404 -10.90 -1.61 -24.97
C CYS A 404 -10.11 -0.55 -25.76
N GLN A 405 -10.23 0.72 -25.36
CA GLN A 405 -9.46 1.82 -25.96
C GLN A 405 -8.02 1.86 -25.46
N PHE A 406 -7.74 1.26 -24.30
CA PHE A 406 -6.39 1.16 -23.76
C PHE A 406 -5.50 0.31 -24.69
N ARG A 407 -4.56 0.97 -25.37
CA ARG A 407 -3.51 0.31 -26.14
C ARG A 407 -2.33 0.05 -25.23
N TYR A 408 -1.95 -1.22 -25.12
CA TYR A 408 -0.76 -1.66 -24.37
C TYR A 408 0.55 -1.00 -24.85
N PHE A 409 0.59 -0.47 -26.07
CA PHE A 409 1.77 0.14 -26.69
C PHE A 409 1.94 1.65 -26.44
N ASP A 410 1.07 2.29 -25.66
CA ASP A 410 1.16 3.74 -25.34
C ASP A 410 1.84 4.04 -23.99
N VAL A 411 2.62 3.09 -23.42
CA VAL A 411 3.35 3.25 -22.14
C VAL A 411 4.84 3.04 -22.31
#